data_AF-A0AAD9UT02-F1
#
_entry.id   AF-A0AAD9UT02-F1
#
_cell.length_a   1.000
_cell.length_b   1.000
_cell.length_c   1.000
_cell.angle_alpha   90.00
_cell.angle_beta   90.00
_cell.angle_gamma   90.00
#
_symmetry.space_group_name_H-M   'P 1'
#
loop_
_entity.id
_entity.type
_entity.pdbx_description
1 polymer ?
#
loop_
_entity_poly.entity_id
_entity_poly.type
_entity_poly.pdbx_seq_one_letter_code
_entity_poly.pdbx_strand_id
1 'polypeptide(L)'
;MQGHLDCGRHKRELERNTLLDKAALTYAEALEGQTAGVPQLETCTMPVSAHNDSNMKMGWALKTSGSKVRLTSTQVSYLTSKFKIGEETGQKANPASVARAMRTGKETNSNPLFTDDYFLTSTQIASFFSRLASKKSLANEDELVMDDLNSAASETEMEKLTSVAALEAGLTHPITYDVYNLCEMSSKSKLKNLSISQLRDICKSYDIDVNEVTVKRKLPYIEHITNLCKECTCQKKGS
;
A
#
# COMPACT_ATOMS: atom_id res chain seq x y z
N MET A 1 -62.00 -3.91 16.35
CA MET A 1 -60.77 -3.88 15.51
C MET A 1 -60.85 -5.07 14.57
N GLN A 2 -61.26 -4.86 13.31
CA GLN A 2 -61.36 -5.95 12.33
C GLN A 2 -60.78 -5.45 11.00
N GLY A 3 -59.77 -6.17 10.52
CA GLY A 3 -58.83 -5.74 9.49
C GLY A 3 -59.44 -5.55 8.10
N HIS A 4 -59.01 -4.46 7.47
CA HIS A 4 -59.14 -4.25 6.03
C HIS A 4 -58.05 -5.08 5.35
N LEU A 5 -58.42 -6.24 4.80
CA LEU A 5 -57.56 -6.98 3.88
C LEU A 5 -57.80 -6.41 2.48
N ASP A 6 -56.83 -5.67 1.97
CA ASP A 6 -56.76 -5.21 0.59
C ASP A 6 -56.70 -6.41 -0.37
N CYS A 7 -57.87 -6.81 -0.89
CA CYS A 7 -57.97 -7.81 -1.95
C CYS A 7 -58.08 -7.11 -3.31
N GLY A 8 -56.98 -6.49 -3.76
CA GLY A 8 -56.81 -6.06 -5.14
C GLY A 8 -56.25 -7.21 -6.00
N ARG A 9 -56.83 -7.47 -7.18
CA ARG A 9 -56.23 -8.38 -8.17
C ARG A 9 -54.98 -7.73 -8.78
N HIS A 10 -53.83 -7.90 -8.14
CA HIS A 10 -52.56 -7.43 -8.67
C HIS A 10 -52.07 -8.37 -9.78
N LYS A 11 -52.22 -7.97 -11.05
CA LYS A 11 -51.46 -8.56 -12.16
C LYS A 11 -50.02 -8.10 -12.00
N ARG A 12 -49.12 -8.99 -11.59
CA ARG A 12 -47.68 -8.74 -11.67
C ARG A 12 -47.27 -8.88 -13.13
N GLU A 13 -47.16 -7.76 -13.84
CA GLU A 13 -46.38 -7.74 -15.08
C GLU A 13 -44.89 -7.76 -14.71
N LEU A 14 -44.08 -8.54 -15.42
CA LEU A 14 -42.64 -8.53 -15.24
C LEU A 14 -42.15 -7.11 -15.50
N GLU A 15 -41.50 -6.49 -14.51
CA GLU A 15 -40.75 -5.26 -14.74
C GLU A 15 -39.78 -5.49 -15.89
N ARG A 16 -39.73 -4.54 -16.82
CA ARG A 16 -38.82 -4.57 -17.97
C ARG A 16 -37.44 -4.99 -17.51
N ASN A 17 -36.86 -6.02 -18.11
CA ASN A 17 -35.52 -6.51 -17.79
C ASN A 17 -34.57 -5.33 -17.64
N THR A 18 -33.96 -5.20 -16.47
CA THR A 18 -33.01 -4.12 -16.19
C THR A 18 -31.79 -4.27 -17.09
N LEU A 19 -31.01 -3.20 -17.25
CA LEU A 19 -29.74 -3.29 -17.99
C LEU A 19 -28.79 -4.33 -17.37
N LEU A 20 -28.87 -4.52 -16.05
CA LEU A 20 -28.09 -5.54 -15.33
C LEU A 20 -28.55 -6.94 -15.68
N ASP A 21 -29.86 -7.19 -15.73
CA ASP A 21 -30.40 -8.50 -16.12
C ASP A 21 -30.00 -8.86 -17.55
N LYS A 22 -30.02 -7.88 -18.46
CA LYS A 22 -29.55 -8.07 -19.83
C LYS A 22 -28.05 -8.37 -19.88
N ALA A 23 -27.24 -7.62 -19.13
CA ALA A 23 -25.79 -7.86 -19.07
C ALA A 23 -25.47 -9.27 -18.54
N ALA A 24 -26.17 -9.70 -17.49
CA ALA A 24 -26.00 -11.03 -16.91
C ALA A 24 -26.33 -12.15 -17.91
N LEU A 25 -27.45 -12.02 -18.64
CA LEU A 25 -27.84 -12.98 -19.67
C LEU A 25 -26.82 -13.02 -20.83
N THR A 26 -26.39 -11.86 -21.34
CA THR A 26 -25.41 -11.81 -22.43
C THR A 26 -24.04 -12.37 -22.02
N TYR A 27 -23.65 -12.19 -20.76
CA TYR A 27 -22.42 -12.74 -20.23
C TYR A 27 -22.51 -14.26 -20.08
N ALA A 28 -23.63 -14.78 -19.59
CA ALA A 28 -23.89 -16.22 -19.51
C ALA A 28 -23.85 -16.87 -20.90
N GLU A 29 -24.53 -16.28 -21.89
CA GLU A 29 -24.49 -16.74 -23.29
C GLU A 29 -23.06 -16.74 -23.86
N ALA A 30 -22.24 -15.72 -23.55
CA ALA A 30 -20.86 -15.65 -24.00
C ALA A 30 -19.97 -16.77 -23.42
N LEU A 31 -20.32 -17.32 -22.26
CA LEU A 31 -19.60 -18.42 -21.62
C LEU A 31 -20.00 -19.79 -22.16
N GLU A 32 -21.23 -19.97 -22.66
CA GLU A 32 -21.71 -21.27 -23.15
C GLU A 32 -21.01 -21.77 -24.44
N GLY A 33 -20.22 -20.92 -25.11
CA GLY A 33 -19.40 -21.27 -26.27
C GLY A 33 -17.88 -21.15 -26.08
N GLN A 34 -17.41 -20.64 -24.93
CA GLN A 34 -15.98 -20.52 -24.65
C GLN A 34 -15.48 -21.78 -23.96
N THR A 35 -14.76 -22.61 -24.71
CA THR A 35 -13.93 -23.68 -24.13
C THR A 35 -12.99 -23.03 -23.10
N ALA A 36 -12.80 -23.69 -21.96
CA ALA A 36 -11.97 -23.23 -20.84
C ALA A 36 -10.46 -23.21 -21.15
N GLY A 37 -10.08 -22.69 -22.32
CA GLY A 37 -8.71 -22.34 -22.65
C GLY A 37 -8.38 -20.98 -22.07
N VAL A 38 -7.61 -20.94 -20.99
CA VAL A 38 -6.90 -19.74 -20.55
C VAL A 38 -6.19 -19.16 -21.79
N PRO A 39 -6.33 -17.87 -22.13
CA PRO A 39 -5.65 -17.30 -23.28
C PRO A 39 -4.15 -17.45 -23.04
N GLN A 40 -3.51 -18.29 -23.85
CA GLN A 40 -2.08 -18.51 -23.78
C GLN A 40 -1.41 -17.28 -24.40
N LEU A 41 -0.95 -16.37 -23.53
CA LEU A 41 -0.17 -15.22 -23.97
C LEU A 41 1.16 -15.75 -24.53
N GLU A 42 1.44 -15.47 -25.80
CA GLU A 42 2.75 -15.77 -26.38
C GLU A 42 3.82 -15.01 -25.60
N THR A 43 4.75 -15.76 -24.98
CA THR A 43 5.89 -15.17 -24.29
C THR A 43 6.85 -14.61 -25.35
N CYS A 44 6.71 -13.33 -25.67
CA CYS A 44 7.69 -12.59 -26.46
C CYS A 44 9.03 -12.57 -25.70
N THR A 45 9.88 -13.54 -26.02
CA THR A 45 11.24 -13.63 -25.48
C THR A 45 12.09 -12.63 -26.25
N MET A 46 12.09 -11.37 -25.81
CA MET A 46 13.04 -10.39 -26.31
C MET A 46 14.40 -10.64 -25.63
N PRO A 47 15.52 -10.60 -26.38
CA PRO A 47 16.84 -10.70 -25.78
C PRO A 47 17.05 -9.50 -24.85
N VAL A 48 17.20 -9.77 -23.56
CA VAL A 48 17.54 -8.76 -22.56
C VAL A 48 18.97 -8.31 -22.83
N SER A 49 19.12 -7.20 -23.55
CA SER A 49 20.38 -6.46 -23.58
C SER A 49 20.60 -5.91 -22.18
N ALA A 50 21.66 -6.36 -21.51
CA ALA A 50 22.07 -5.90 -20.19
C ALA A 50 22.52 -4.44 -20.27
N HIS A 51 21.59 -3.50 -20.25
CA HIS A 51 21.86 -2.12 -19.90
C HIS A 51 21.76 -1.99 -18.38
N ASN A 52 22.89 -1.70 -17.75
CA ASN A 52 22.97 -1.19 -16.38
C ASN A 52 22.34 0.20 -16.34
N ASP A 53 21.01 0.29 -16.33
CA ASP A 53 20.28 1.51 -16.04
C ASP A 53 19.92 1.53 -14.56
N SER A 54 20.83 2.02 -13.73
CA SER A 54 20.59 2.31 -12.31
C SER A 54 19.68 3.53 -12.09
N ASN A 55 18.74 3.80 -12.99
CA ASN A 55 17.76 4.88 -12.83
C ASN A 55 16.46 4.64 -13.63
N MET A 56 16.00 3.39 -13.73
CA MET A 56 14.61 3.16 -14.10
C MET A 56 13.73 3.59 -12.90
N LYS A 57 13.11 4.78 -12.99
CA LYS A 57 12.01 5.17 -12.09
C LYS A 57 11.01 4.02 -12.06
N MET A 58 10.92 3.36 -10.90
CA MET A 58 10.10 2.17 -10.75
C MET A 58 8.65 2.48 -11.21
N GLY A 59 8.07 1.55 -11.99
CA GLY A 59 6.91 1.80 -12.85
C GLY A 59 5.58 2.09 -12.15
N TRP A 60 4.53 2.23 -12.98
CA TRP A 60 3.16 2.67 -12.68
C TRP A 60 2.44 1.91 -11.53
N ALA A 61 2.98 0.77 -11.10
CA ALA A 61 2.44 -0.04 -10.02
C ALA A 61 2.86 0.44 -8.61
N LEU A 62 3.97 1.18 -8.50
CA LEU A 62 4.40 1.74 -7.23
C LEU A 62 3.70 3.07 -7.01
N LYS A 63 2.74 3.05 -6.08
CA LYS A 63 2.10 4.26 -5.58
C LYS A 63 3.20 5.11 -4.97
N THR A 64 3.65 6.15 -5.68
CA THR A 64 4.40 7.23 -5.04
C THR A 64 3.49 7.75 -3.94
N SER A 65 3.89 7.60 -2.68
CA SER A 65 3.21 8.23 -1.56
C SER A 65 3.20 9.73 -1.84
N GLY A 66 2.09 10.21 -2.38
CA GLY A 66 1.92 11.63 -2.65
C GLY A 66 2.17 12.35 -1.34
N SER A 67 3.02 13.37 -1.35
CA SER A 67 3.27 14.19 -0.16
C SER A 67 1.92 14.69 0.35
N LYS A 68 1.43 14.10 1.44
CA LYS A 68 0.24 14.59 2.14
C LYS A 68 0.67 15.91 2.76
N VAL A 69 0.44 17.02 2.05
CA VAL A 69 0.70 18.36 2.58
C VAL A 69 -0.17 18.52 3.82
N ARG A 70 0.49 18.56 4.99
CA ARG A 70 -0.18 18.71 6.27
C ARG A 70 -0.76 20.10 6.38
N LEU A 71 -1.99 20.18 6.88
CA LEU A 71 -2.57 21.45 7.27
C LEU A 71 -1.82 21.97 8.51
N THR A 72 -1.51 23.24 8.50
CA THR A 72 -0.88 23.91 9.64
C THR A 72 -1.86 24.07 10.78
N SER A 73 -1.35 24.15 12.02
CA SER A 73 -2.19 24.30 13.21
C SER A 73 -3.16 25.49 13.11
N THR A 74 -2.72 26.59 12.50
CA THR A 74 -3.54 27.80 12.27
C THR A 74 -4.66 27.56 11.25
N GLN A 75 -4.40 26.82 10.17
CA GLN A 75 -5.42 26.43 9.21
C GLN A 75 -6.46 25.49 9.85
N VAL A 76 -5.99 24.50 10.62
CA VAL A 76 -6.85 23.53 11.30
C VAL A 76 -7.76 24.22 12.31
N SER A 77 -7.23 25.13 13.14
CA SER A 77 -8.02 25.85 14.16
C SER A 77 -9.09 26.73 13.50
N TYR A 78 -8.73 27.46 12.45
CA TYR A 78 -9.66 28.32 11.70
C TYR A 78 -10.78 27.51 11.04
N LEU A 79 -10.45 26.41 10.35
CA LEU A 79 -11.45 25.56 9.71
C LEU A 79 -12.36 24.88 10.73
N THR A 80 -11.79 24.42 11.85
CA THR A 80 -12.58 23.80 12.93
C THR A 80 -13.54 24.81 13.55
N SER A 81 -13.12 26.05 13.78
CA SER A 81 -14.02 27.12 14.25
C SER A 81 -15.15 27.40 13.25
N LYS A 82 -14.83 27.53 11.95
CA LYS A 82 -15.85 27.71 10.90
C LYS A 82 -16.82 26.53 10.81
N PHE A 83 -16.35 25.32 11.07
CA PHE A 83 -17.19 24.12 11.11
C PHE A 83 -18.15 24.17 12.31
N LYS A 84 -17.64 24.46 13.52
CA LYS A 84 -18.44 24.57 14.76
C LYS A 84 -19.53 25.65 14.66
N ILE A 85 -19.21 26.83 14.11
CA ILE A 85 -20.20 27.89 13.85
C ILE A 85 -21.33 27.36 12.95
N GLY A 86 -20.99 26.56 11.94
CA GLY A 86 -22.00 25.94 11.06
C GLY A 86 -22.87 24.90 11.77
N GLU A 87 -22.34 24.22 12.78
CA GLU A 87 -23.11 23.31 13.64
C GLU A 87 -24.07 24.09 14.55
N GLU A 88 -23.57 25.11 15.26
CA GLU A 88 -24.36 25.94 16.17
C GLU A 88 -25.50 26.68 15.46
N THR A 89 -25.24 27.15 14.24
CA THR A 89 -26.24 27.87 13.41
C THR A 89 -27.11 26.93 12.57
N GLY A 90 -26.79 25.63 12.51
CA GLY A 90 -27.42 24.66 11.61
C GLY A 90 -27.16 24.91 10.12
N GLN A 91 -26.30 25.87 9.76
CA GLN A 91 -25.96 26.19 8.38
C GLN A 91 -24.51 25.80 8.06
N LYS A 92 -24.35 24.75 7.25
CA LYS A 92 -23.02 24.30 6.81
C LYS A 92 -22.27 25.38 6.05
N ALA A 93 -21.05 25.69 6.50
CA ALA A 93 -20.17 26.63 5.82
C ALA A 93 -19.83 26.13 4.40
N ASN A 94 -20.06 26.98 3.39
CA ASN A 94 -19.71 26.67 2.01
C ASN A 94 -18.18 26.70 1.81
N PRO A 95 -17.53 25.60 1.37
CA PRO A 95 -16.08 25.53 1.19
C PRO A 95 -15.48 26.61 0.28
N ALA A 96 -16.18 27.02 -0.78
CA ALA A 96 -15.73 28.09 -1.67
C ALA A 96 -15.84 29.47 -1.00
N SER A 97 -16.82 29.66 -0.12
CA SER A 97 -16.93 30.88 0.70
C SER A 97 -15.80 30.94 1.72
N VAL A 98 -15.50 29.84 2.39
CA VAL A 98 -14.40 29.75 3.37
C VAL A 98 -13.04 29.99 2.69
N ALA A 99 -12.80 29.42 1.51
CA ALA A 99 -11.60 29.68 0.72
C ALA A 99 -11.43 31.17 0.40
N ARG A 100 -12.51 31.85 -0.03
CA ARG A 100 -12.48 33.31 -0.26
C ARG A 100 -12.24 34.09 1.02
N ALA A 101 -12.88 33.69 2.12
CA ALA A 101 -12.68 34.31 3.43
C ALA A 101 -11.26 34.13 3.95
N MET A 102 -10.56 33.03 3.63
CA MET A 102 -9.14 32.89 3.96
C MET A 102 -8.26 33.90 3.21
N ARG A 103 -8.60 34.22 1.95
CA ARG A 103 -7.85 35.20 1.13
C ARG A 103 -8.13 36.65 1.50
N THR A 104 -9.34 36.94 1.94
CA THR A 104 -9.80 38.32 2.23
C THR A 104 -9.88 38.61 3.73
N GLY A 105 -9.70 37.60 4.58
CA GLY A 105 -9.79 37.70 6.04
C GLY A 105 -8.72 38.65 6.59
N LYS A 106 -9.15 39.63 7.36
CA LYS A 106 -8.27 40.57 8.08
C LYS A 106 -8.48 40.41 9.57
N GLU A 107 -7.40 40.42 10.31
CA GLU A 107 -7.41 40.51 11.76
C GLU A 107 -7.84 41.92 12.21
N THR A 108 -8.24 42.07 13.48
CA THR A 108 -8.60 43.35 14.11
C THR A 108 -7.52 44.43 13.94
N ASN A 109 -6.27 44.03 13.79
CA ASN A 109 -5.12 44.90 13.56
C ASN A 109 -4.89 45.25 12.07
N SER A 110 -5.87 45.02 11.19
CA SER A 110 -5.81 45.23 9.73
C SER A 110 -4.77 44.38 8.97
N ASN A 111 -4.10 43.44 9.63
CA ASN A 111 -3.20 42.49 9.01
C ASN A 111 -3.97 41.32 8.35
N PRO A 112 -3.45 40.74 7.24
CA PRO A 112 -4.05 39.54 6.64
C PRO A 112 -4.05 38.38 7.64
N LEU A 113 -5.17 37.66 7.72
CA LEU A 113 -5.32 36.49 8.61
C LEU A 113 -4.41 35.32 8.19
N PHE A 114 -4.08 35.24 6.90
CA PHE A 114 -3.22 34.22 6.31
C PHE A 114 -2.34 34.83 5.22
N THR A 115 -1.11 34.34 5.11
CA THR A 115 -0.22 34.59 3.94
C THR A 115 -0.61 33.67 2.78
N ASP A 116 -0.25 34.02 1.54
CA ASP A 116 -0.60 33.28 0.32
C ASP A 116 -0.22 31.79 0.38
N ASP A 117 0.93 31.48 1.00
CA ASP A 117 1.41 30.10 1.21
C ASP A 117 0.48 29.24 2.08
N TYR A 118 -0.43 29.86 2.84
CA TYR A 118 -1.39 29.19 3.72
C TYR A 118 -2.82 29.16 3.15
N PHE A 119 -3.03 29.59 1.91
CA PHE A 119 -4.36 29.52 1.30
C PHE A 119 -4.73 28.09 0.90
N LEU A 120 -5.97 27.71 1.23
CA LEU A 120 -6.53 26.42 0.88
C LEU A 120 -7.53 26.56 -0.26
N THR A 121 -7.55 25.54 -1.10
CA THR A 121 -8.57 25.39 -2.14
C THR A 121 -9.90 24.97 -1.53
N SER A 122 -11.00 25.25 -2.23
CA SER A 122 -12.33 24.79 -1.84
C SER A 122 -12.39 23.27 -1.69
N THR A 123 -11.63 22.53 -2.50
CA THR A 123 -11.54 21.06 -2.45
C THR A 123 -10.85 20.57 -1.18
N GLN A 124 -9.73 21.19 -0.80
CA GLN A 124 -9.05 20.87 0.46
C GLN A 124 -9.95 21.12 1.67
N ILE A 125 -10.66 22.25 1.68
CA ILE A 125 -11.60 22.61 2.75
C ILE A 125 -12.80 21.65 2.79
N ALA A 126 -13.37 21.31 1.62
CA ALA A 126 -14.47 20.35 1.54
C ALA A 126 -14.07 18.97 2.06
N SER A 127 -12.89 18.49 1.66
CA SER A 127 -12.31 17.25 2.17
C SER A 127 -12.12 17.30 3.69
N PHE A 128 -11.59 18.40 4.22
CA PHE A 128 -11.38 18.58 5.66
C PHE A 128 -12.71 18.53 6.44
N PHE A 129 -13.73 19.27 6.00
CA PHE A 129 -15.06 19.22 6.61
C PHE A 129 -15.73 17.85 6.51
N SER A 130 -15.55 17.13 5.41
CA SER A 130 -16.05 15.77 5.28
C SER A 130 -15.41 14.84 6.31
N ARG A 131 -14.09 14.91 6.46
CA ARG A 131 -13.34 14.11 7.45
C ARG A 131 -13.76 14.45 8.88
N LEU A 132 -13.88 15.74 9.21
CA LEU A 132 -14.34 16.18 10.53
C LEU A 132 -15.74 15.64 10.84
N ALA A 133 -16.67 15.73 9.89
CA ALA A 133 -18.02 15.19 10.07
C ALA A 133 -18.03 13.67 10.28
N SER A 134 -17.29 12.92 9.46
CA SER A 134 -17.21 11.46 9.57
C SER A 134 -16.54 11.00 10.87
N LYS A 135 -15.52 11.71 11.35
CA LYS A 135 -14.73 11.31 12.53
C LYS A 135 -15.44 11.65 13.85
N LYS A 136 -16.20 12.75 13.90
CA LYS A 136 -17.05 13.11 15.06
C LYS A 136 -18.25 12.17 15.25
N SER A 137 -18.64 11.42 14.21
CA SER A 137 -19.58 10.30 14.36
C SER A 137 -19.02 9.14 15.19
N LEU A 138 -17.72 9.12 15.50
CA LEU A 138 -17.02 7.97 16.08
C LEU A 138 -16.31 8.24 17.43
N ALA A 139 -15.98 9.48 17.83
CA ALA A 139 -15.32 9.79 19.13
C ALA A 139 -15.36 11.29 19.56
N ASN A 140 -15.00 11.55 20.84
CA ASN A 140 -14.98 12.85 21.56
C ASN A 140 -14.17 13.97 20.87
N GLU A 141 -14.58 15.24 21.09
CA GLU A 141 -14.14 16.42 20.33
C GLU A 141 -12.66 16.82 20.49
N ASP A 142 -11.98 16.41 21.57
CA ASP A 142 -10.63 16.90 21.91
C ASP A 142 -9.48 16.06 21.32
N GLU A 143 -9.72 14.81 20.90
CA GLU A 143 -8.74 13.99 20.17
C GLU A 143 -8.60 14.39 18.68
N LEU A 144 -9.48 15.29 18.20
CA LEU A 144 -9.68 15.56 16.78
C LEU A 144 -8.53 16.30 16.09
N VAL A 145 -7.76 17.09 16.83
CA VAL A 145 -6.68 17.95 16.30
C VAL A 145 -5.30 17.28 16.26
N MET A 146 -5.07 16.22 17.03
CA MET A 146 -3.73 15.64 17.20
C MET A 146 -3.37 14.60 16.13
N ASP A 147 -4.37 13.94 15.54
CA ASP A 147 -4.19 12.78 14.66
C ASP A 147 -3.78 13.15 13.22
N ASP A 148 -4.21 14.30 12.67
CA ASP A 148 -3.75 14.78 11.35
C ASP A 148 -2.26 15.21 11.37
N LEU A 149 -1.73 15.50 12.56
CA LEU A 149 -0.30 15.78 12.77
C LEU A 149 0.55 14.51 12.91
N ASN A 150 -0.03 13.35 13.22
CA ASN A 150 0.75 12.17 13.62
C ASN A 150 0.74 10.99 12.64
N SER A 151 -0.03 11.08 11.54
CA SER A 151 -0.15 9.97 10.57
C SER A 151 1.16 9.53 9.90
N ALA A 152 2.16 10.40 9.70
CA ALA A 152 3.43 9.97 9.10
C ALA A 152 4.40 9.37 10.12
N ALA A 153 4.32 9.79 11.40
CA ALA A 153 5.17 9.24 12.44
C ALA A 153 4.81 7.75 12.66
N SER A 154 3.52 7.44 12.70
CA SER A 154 3.03 6.06 12.80
C SER A 154 3.34 5.22 11.55
N GLU A 155 3.23 5.78 10.34
CA GLU A 155 3.64 5.08 9.10
C GLU A 155 5.15 4.73 9.13
N THR A 156 6.02 5.68 9.52
CA THR A 156 7.47 5.40 9.62
C THR A 156 7.82 4.42 10.74
N GLU A 157 7.06 4.42 11.84
CA GLU A 157 7.23 3.47 12.93
C GLU A 157 6.78 2.07 12.51
N MET A 158 5.67 1.95 11.79
CA MET A 158 5.24 0.66 11.22
C MET A 158 6.21 0.15 10.15
N GLU A 159 6.78 1.01 9.32
CA GLU A 159 7.80 0.62 8.34
C GLU A 159 9.08 0.11 9.04
N LYS A 160 9.50 0.79 10.11
CA LYS A 160 10.61 0.32 10.95
C LYS A 160 10.29 -1.04 11.59
N LEU A 161 9.14 -1.19 12.23
CA LEU A 161 8.71 -2.44 12.88
C LEU A 161 8.58 -3.59 11.86
N THR A 162 8.05 -3.33 10.67
CA THR A 162 7.93 -4.35 9.61
C THR A 162 9.30 -4.72 9.01
N SER A 163 10.22 -3.77 8.86
CA SER A 163 11.59 -4.07 8.45
C SER A 163 12.34 -4.93 9.47
N VAL A 164 12.17 -4.64 10.77
CA VAL A 164 12.78 -5.43 11.85
C VAL A 164 12.16 -6.82 11.92
N ALA A 165 10.83 -6.93 11.83
CA ALA A 165 10.16 -8.23 11.78
C ALA A 165 10.55 -9.06 10.54
N ALA A 166 10.82 -8.42 9.40
CA ALA A 166 11.32 -9.09 8.19
C ALA A 166 12.78 -9.57 8.34
N LEU A 167 13.58 -8.89 9.16
CA LEU A 167 14.94 -9.32 9.52
C LEU A 167 14.94 -10.43 10.59
N GLU A 168 13.97 -10.40 11.51
CA GLU A 168 13.82 -11.38 12.61
C GLU A 168 13.06 -12.65 12.21
N ALA A 169 12.30 -12.62 11.11
CA ALA A 169 11.77 -13.81 10.47
C ALA A 169 12.94 -14.58 9.83
N GLY A 170 13.42 -15.64 10.49
CA GLY A 170 14.59 -16.42 10.07
C GLY A 170 14.59 -16.83 8.59
N LEU A 171 15.77 -17.18 8.06
CA LEU A 171 16.08 -17.50 6.65
C LEU A 171 14.84 -17.74 5.75
N THR A 172 14.35 -16.69 5.11
CA THR A 172 13.21 -16.75 4.20
C THR A 172 13.59 -17.49 2.93
N HIS A 173 12.80 -18.49 2.55
CA HIS A 173 13.01 -19.21 1.30
C HIS A 173 12.64 -18.33 0.08
N PRO A 174 13.44 -18.33 -1.01
CA PRO A 174 14.74 -18.98 -1.16
C PRO A 174 15.90 -18.18 -0.57
N ILE A 175 16.88 -18.89 0.00
CA ILE A 175 18.16 -18.30 0.38
C ILE A 175 18.87 -17.89 -0.91
N THR A 176 19.07 -16.58 -1.09
CA THR A 176 19.59 -15.99 -2.33
C THR A 176 20.79 -15.10 -2.06
N TYR A 177 21.80 -15.22 -2.92
CA TYR A 177 22.96 -14.33 -2.93
C TYR A 177 23.18 -13.80 -4.35
N ASP A 178 23.09 -12.47 -4.51
CA ASP A 178 23.11 -11.81 -5.82
C ASP A 178 22.07 -12.43 -6.78
N VAL A 179 22.49 -13.02 -7.90
CA VAL A 179 21.62 -13.70 -8.87
C VAL A 179 21.44 -15.21 -8.59
N TYR A 180 22.03 -15.73 -7.50
CA TYR A 180 22.08 -17.17 -7.22
C TYR A 180 21.06 -17.60 -6.17
N ASN A 181 20.24 -18.59 -6.51
CA ASN A 181 19.41 -19.32 -5.55
C ASN A 181 20.24 -20.42 -4.88
N LEU A 182 20.72 -20.16 -3.65
CA LEU A 182 21.59 -21.09 -2.92
C LEU A 182 20.87 -22.38 -2.53
N CYS A 183 19.57 -22.32 -2.25
CA CYS A 183 18.77 -23.54 -2.01
C CYS A 183 18.78 -24.48 -3.22
N GLU A 184 18.57 -23.94 -4.42
CA GLU A 184 18.60 -24.71 -5.67
C GLU A 184 20.02 -25.22 -5.99
N MET A 185 21.03 -24.38 -5.80
CA MET A 185 22.42 -24.74 -6.05
C MET A 185 22.91 -25.83 -5.09
N SER A 186 22.45 -25.81 -3.84
CA SER A 186 22.71 -26.86 -2.84
C SER A 186 22.08 -28.19 -3.27
N SER A 187 20.78 -28.20 -3.61
CA SER A 187 20.09 -29.42 -4.06
C SER A 187 20.69 -30.02 -5.34
N LYS A 188 21.14 -29.19 -6.28
CA LYS A 188 21.73 -29.64 -7.56
C LYS A 188 23.24 -29.87 -7.49
N SER A 189 23.87 -29.77 -6.30
CA SER A 189 25.33 -29.87 -6.13
C SER A 189 26.14 -28.94 -7.05
N LYS A 190 25.60 -27.75 -7.35
CA LYS A 190 26.18 -26.75 -8.26
C LYS A 190 27.07 -25.72 -7.55
N LEU A 191 27.11 -25.72 -6.21
CA LEU A 191 27.96 -24.82 -5.42
C LEU A 191 29.46 -24.93 -5.77
N LYS A 192 29.92 -26.11 -6.22
CA LYS A 192 31.30 -26.35 -6.70
C LYS A 192 31.71 -25.49 -7.91
N ASN A 193 30.73 -25.00 -8.68
CA ASN A 193 30.96 -24.19 -9.87
C ASN A 193 31.33 -22.74 -9.52
N LEU A 194 31.01 -22.28 -8.31
CA LEU A 194 31.38 -20.94 -7.85
C LEU A 194 32.87 -20.85 -7.56
N SER A 195 33.44 -19.68 -7.77
CA SER A 195 34.83 -19.38 -7.42
C SER A 195 35.01 -19.33 -5.89
N ILE A 196 36.26 -19.49 -5.42
CA ILE A 196 36.56 -19.44 -3.98
C ILE A 196 36.23 -18.06 -3.39
N SER A 197 36.42 -16.98 -4.16
CA SER A 197 36.02 -15.62 -3.75
C SER A 197 34.51 -15.53 -3.56
N GLN A 198 33.72 -15.96 -4.54
CA GLN A 198 32.26 -15.95 -4.43
C GLN A 198 31.76 -16.77 -3.24
N LEU A 199 32.31 -17.96 -3.01
CA LEU A 199 31.95 -18.79 -1.85
C LEU A 199 32.29 -18.11 -0.52
N ARG A 200 33.42 -17.40 -0.45
CA ARG A 200 33.79 -16.62 0.74
C ARG A 200 32.86 -15.43 0.96
N ASP A 201 32.49 -14.72 -0.11
CA ASP A 201 31.62 -13.56 -0.01
C ASP A 201 30.19 -13.99 0.39
N ILE A 202 29.71 -15.14 -0.09
CA ILE A 202 28.48 -15.78 0.38
C ILE A 202 28.56 -16.10 1.87
N CYS A 203 29.64 -16.74 2.35
CA CYS A 203 29.76 -17.05 3.77
C CYS A 203 29.72 -15.77 4.63
N LYS A 204 30.38 -14.69 4.18
CA LYS A 204 30.36 -13.40 4.87
C LYS A 204 28.98 -12.75 4.88
N SER A 205 28.19 -12.86 3.80
CA SER A 205 26.87 -12.23 3.74
C SER A 205 25.85 -12.84 4.70
N TYR A 206 26.10 -14.06 5.18
CA TYR A 206 25.24 -14.76 6.15
C TYR A 206 25.93 -14.91 7.52
N ASP A 207 26.94 -14.09 7.80
CA ASP A 207 27.69 -14.08 9.07
C ASP A 207 28.22 -15.47 9.48
N ILE A 208 28.59 -16.30 8.51
CA ILE A 208 29.23 -17.59 8.74
C ILE A 208 30.71 -17.35 9.02
N ASP A 209 31.15 -17.72 10.23
CA ASP A 209 32.57 -17.66 10.58
C ASP A 209 33.38 -18.65 9.71
N VAL A 210 34.32 -18.10 8.94
CA VAL A 210 35.22 -18.84 8.04
C VAL A 210 36.69 -18.69 8.44
N ASN A 211 36.96 -18.18 9.64
CA ASN A 211 38.33 -17.94 10.13
C ASN A 211 39.14 -19.24 10.31
N GLU A 212 38.47 -20.38 10.53
CA GLU A 212 39.12 -21.70 10.63
C GLU A 212 39.49 -22.30 9.25
N VAL A 213 39.03 -21.72 8.14
CA VAL A 213 39.30 -22.22 6.79
C VAL A 213 40.68 -21.77 6.32
N THR A 214 41.71 -22.49 6.78
CA THR A 214 43.14 -22.21 6.50
C THR A 214 43.62 -22.64 5.11
N VAL A 215 42.77 -23.30 4.31
CA VAL A 215 43.17 -23.92 3.04
C VAL A 215 42.44 -23.28 1.84
N LYS A 216 43.15 -23.07 0.72
CA LYS A 216 42.60 -22.66 -0.59
C LYS A 216 41.70 -23.74 -1.24
N ARG A 217 40.85 -24.42 -0.47
CA ARG A 217 39.95 -25.49 -0.93
C ARG A 217 38.50 -24.99 -0.89
N LYS A 218 37.71 -25.34 -1.91
CA LYS A 218 36.29 -24.95 -2.02
C LYS A 218 35.38 -25.70 -1.05
N LEU A 219 35.74 -26.95 -0.73
CA LEU A 219 34.92 -27.89 0.04
C LEU A 219 34.40 -27.35 1.39
N PRO A 220 35.21 -26.73 2.26
CA PRO A 220 34.71 -26.19 3.54
C PRO A 220 33.65 -25.10 3.36
N TYR A 221 33.85 -24.16 2.42
CA TYR A 221 32.85 -23.13 2.14
C TYR A 221 31.54 -23.72 1.60
N ILE A 222 31.63 -24.73 0.74
CA ILE A 222 30.45 -25.43 0.21
C ILE A 222 29.68 -26.11 1.35
N GLU A 223 30.37 -26.74 2.29
CA GLU A 223 29.75 -27.42 3.43
C GLU A 223 29.01 -26.45 4.35
N HIS A 224 29.61 -25.30 4.68
CA HIS A 224 28.94 -24.26 5.46
C HIS A 224 27.68 -23.72 4.77
N ILE A 225 27.76 -23.41 3.47
CA ILE A 225 26.61 -22.94 2.69
C ILE A 225 25.52 -24.01 2.61
N THR A 226 25.92 -25.27 2.48
CA THR A 226 24.98 -26.41 2.46
C THR A 226 24.28 -26.56 3.80
N ASN A 227 25.00 -26.39 4.93
CA ASN A 227 24.42 -26.43 6.27
C ASN A 227 23.44 -25.27 6.50
N LEU A 228 23.78 -24.06 6.09
CA LEU A 228 22.85 -22.92 6.08
C LEU A 228 21.56 -23.26 5.29
N CYS A 229 21.72 -23.89 4.12
CA CYS A 229 20.57 -24.28 3.30
C CYS A 229 19.68 -25.36 3.95
N LYS A 230 20.21 -26.21 4.84
CA LYS A 230 19.41 -27.22 5.57
C LYS A 230 18.45 -26.58 6.57
N GLU A 231 18.77 -25.38 7.09
CA GLU A 231 17.89 -24.66 8.01
C GLU A 231 16.68 -24.03 7.29
N CYS A 232 16.75 -23.91 5.97
CA CYS A 232 15.67 -23.40 5.13
C CYS A 232 14.44 -24.32 5.13
N THR A 233 13.25 -23.71 5.08
CA THR A 233 11.96 -24.43 5.04
C THR A 233 11.81 -25.37 3.84
N CYS A 234 12.51 -25.12 2.73
CA CYS A 234 12.44 -25.97 1.54
C CYS A 234 13.17 -27.31 1.68
N GLN A 235 14.21 -27.40 2.52
CA GLN A 235 14.95 -28.65 2.75
C GLN A 235 14.32 -29.46 3.89
N LYS A 236 13.65 -28.80 4.85
CA LYS A 236 12.93 -29.44 5.96
C LYS A 236 11.71 -30.27 5.52
N LYS A 237 11.12 -29.99 4.36
CA LYS A 237 9.94 -30.71 3.82
C LYS A 237 10.27 -31.92 2.94
N GLY A 238 11.55 -32.18 2.68
CA GLY A 238 12.02 -33.22 1.76
C GLY A 238 12.65 -34.44 2.44
N SER A 239 12.46 -34.62 3.75
CA SER A 239 12.98 -35.77 4.51
C SER A 239 11.88 -36.62 5.11
#